data_AF-A0A9E3Q9X0-F1
#
_entry.id   AF-A0A9E3Q9X0-F1
#
_cell.length_a   1.000
_cell.length_b   1.000
_cell.length_c   1.000
_cell.angle_alpha   90.00
_cell.angle_beta   90.00
_cell.angle_gamma   90.00
#
_symmetry.space_group_name_H-M   'P 1'
#
loop_
_entity.id
_entity.type
_entity.pdbx_description
1 polymer ?
#
loop_
_entity_poly.entity_id
_entity_poly.type
_entity_poly.pdbx_seq_one_letter_code
_entity_poly.pdbx_strand_id
1 'polypeptide(L)'
;MTPLLASILFIALAYLIGAVPFAYVLVRAIKGIDIRTVGSGNVGATNAARVLGLPYFFLIFFLDLAKGFLPTWFFPQAAAAWAGRAIPGLAVLVALAAILGHNFPIYLRFRGGKGVATSLGAVMALDAASSLAAFLTFLAILVVSRYVSLSSIGGGIAFAVYHFARTEHPWDRDQIAMSLLTIGLLGMLIVRHRQNLARIASGTEPKVPLRKKRTSPSGRILTWVVLGLVLLGGLGVALAALAARRAEVALGPFSLIEVARVGTGHQRAEHLTFANGGRLLAVACPRYQRLVLYRVTESESLELACDVPLEGRPMALQATRDRLFVLQRPHGDARHMEEAWWDTFDFQGRPIGSRFRVGFDPDDMAITADGRRAVVLLSGHAEGETNRPDPSLIVVDLGAANETPRLIGRLDFQQPGDDPDRLTLSATGQYAVVTLLGTSEVAAIDLLDPTQPRLIGRKPLPRLEVPYASAFEDDWILMPVDSERETVAVDLPGSPSAGIPPFLISTLPEGSALEVVHATGRRPLGRLPLRGPANLGTVRPTGLAYAPERSLLAVANRSGGIHLVAIRAEAEERFTTANREREQKNQ
;
A
#
# COMPACT_ATOMS: atom_id res chain seq x y z
N MET A 1 11.87 -24.78 10.13
CA MET A 1 12.30 -24.63 11.55
C MET A 1 11.36 -23.68 12.27
N THR A 2 11.21 -23.73 13.60
CA THR A 2 10.11 -23.03 14.28
C THR A 2 10.34 -21.51 14.40
N PRO A 3 9.32 -20.67 14.13
CA PRO A 3 9.38 -19.21 14.30
C PRO A 3 9.81 -18.76 15.70
N LEU A 4 9.50 -19.56 16.71
CA LEU A 4 9.91 -19.33 18.09
C LEU A 4 11.44 -19.36 18.24
N LEU A 5 12.12 -20.35 17.65
CA LEU A 5 13.57 -20.49 17.73
C LEU A 5 14.27 -19.30 17.04
N ALA A 6 13.78 -18.90 15.86
CA ALA A 6 14.29 -17.73 15.16
C ALA A 6 14.14 -16.46 16.00
N SER A 7 12.97 -16.27 16.63
CA SER A 7 12.71 -15.11 17.50
C SER A 7 13.68 -15.06 18.67
N ILE A 8 13.85 -16.16 19.40
CA ILE A 8 14.76 -16.25 20.56
C ILE A 8 16.20 -15.94 20.13
N LEU A 9 16.67 -16.51 19.02
CA LEU A 9 18.03 -16.28 18.55
C LEU A 9 18.27 -14.80 18.22
N PHE A 10 17.41 -14.19 17.41
CA PHE A 10 17.62 -12.82 16.97
C PHE A 10 17.44 -11.79 18.10
N ILE A 11 16.55 -12.06 19.06
CA ILE A 11 16.44 -11.25 20.29
C ILE A 11 17.74 -11.36 21.11
N ALA A 12 18.29 -12.56 21.29
CA ALA A 12 19.54 -12.76 22.01
C ALA A 12 20.73 -12.07 21.31
N LEU A 13 20.83 -12.19 19.98
CA LEU A 13 21.84 -11.49 19.20
C LEU A 13 21.72 -9.96 19.31
N ALA A 14 20.50 -9.43 19.29
CA ALA A 14 20.25 -8.00 19.42
C ALA A 14 20.71 -7.49 20.80
N TYR A 15 20.43 -8.25 21.87
CA TYR A 15 20.93 -7.93 23.21
C TYR A 15 22.46 -7.91 23.28
N LEU A 16 23.14 -8.91 22.71
CA LEU A 16 24.61 -8.99 22.72
C LEU A 16 25.24 -7.84 21.93
N ILE A 17 24.69 -7.51 20.75
CA ILE A 17 25.12 -6.38 19.93
C ILE A 17 24.89 -5.06 20.68
N GLY A 18 23.71 -4.88 21.27
CA GLY A 18 23.39 -3.73 22.09
C GLY A 18 24.31 -3.59 23.32
N ALA A 19 24.74 -4.71 23.88
CA ALA A 19 25.60 -4.76 25.06
C ALA A 19 27.04 -4.30 24.80
N VAL A 20 27.49 -4.22 23.55
CA VAL A 20 28.85 -3.76 23.21
C VAL A 20 29.08 -2.34 23.74
N PRO A 21 29.99 -2.12 24.70
CA PRO A 21 30.15 -0.83 25.36
C PRO A 21 31.22 0.01 24.65
N PHE A 22 30.89 0.56 23.48
CA PHE A 22 31.86 1.29 22.63
C PHE A 22 32.62 2.39 23.38
N ALA A 23 31.95 3.17 24.23
CA ALA A 23 32.62 4.20 25.03
C ALA A 23 33.70 3.63 25.97
N TYR A 24 33.42 2.50 26.61
CA TYR A 24 34.38 1.83 27.49
C TYR A 24 35.56 1.29 26.67
N VAL A 25 35.28 0.58 25.58
CA VAL A 25 36.30 -0.03 24.71
C VAL A 25 37.24 1.04 24.15
N LEU A 26 36.70 2.12 23.57
CA LEU A 26 37.51 3.16 22.95
C LEU A 26 38.34 3.94 23.97
N VAL A 27 37.77 4.32 25.13
CA VAL A 27 38.54 5.05 26.16
C VAL A 27 39.65 4.16 26.73
N ARG A 28 39.36 2.89 26.99
CA ARG A 28 40.35 1.94 27.51
C ARG A 28 41.47 1.69 26.50
N ALA A 29 41.13 1.51 25.22
CA ALA A 29 42.11 1.26 24.16
C ALA A 29 43.04 2.46 23.90
N ILE A 30 42.51 3.69 23.95
CA ILE A 30 43.28 4.89 23.57
C ILE A 30 44.04 5.49 24.76
N LYS A 31 43.46 5.46 25.97
CA LYS A 31 44.01 6.14 27.15
C LYS A 31 44.41 5.18 28.28
N GLY A 32 44.08 3.90 28.21
CA GLY A 32 44.30 2.94 29.29
C GLY A 32 43.42 3.16 30.53
N ILE A 33 42.49 4.13 30.49
CA ILE A 33 41.67 4.56 31.63
C ILE A 33 40.33 3.82 31.63
N ASP A 34 39.80 3.51 32.81
CA ASP A 34 38.41 3.09 32.96
C ASP A 34 37.48 4.33 32.91
N ILE A 35 36.64 4.43 31.88
CA ILE A 35 35.72 5.58 31.72
C ILE A 35 34.75 5.76 32.89
N ARG A 36 34.52 4.71 33.69
CA ARG A 36 33.63 4.74 34.86
C ARG A 36 34.22 5.50 36.05
N THR A 37 35.53 5.72 36.07
CA THR A 37 36.22 6.44 37.16
C THR A 37 36.42 7.93 36.86
N VAL A 38 35.99 8.42 35.69
CA VAL A 38 36.24 9.79 35.24
C VAL A 38 34.95 10.50 34.78
N GLY A 39 34.96 11.83 34.91
CA GLY A 39 33.83 12.69 34.50
C GLY A 39 32.54 12.36 35.25
N SER A 40 31.48 12.00 34.53
CA SER A 40 30.21 11.59 35.16
C SER A 40 30.13 10.10 35.52
N GLY A 41 31.20 9.33 35.29
CA GLY A 41 31.24 7.87 35.49
C GLY A 41 30.32 7.07 34.56
N ASN A 42 29.70 7.71 33.57
CA ASN A 42 28.76 7.08 32.65
C ASN A 42 29.49 6.53 31.42
N VAL A 43 29.06 5.38 30.91
CA VAL A 43 29.66 4.69 29.76
C VAL A 43 28.99 5.14 28.46
N GLY A 44 28.99 6.45 28.19
CA GLY A 44 28.32 7.03 27.02
C GLY A 44 29.14 8.12 26.35
N ALA A 45 28.75 8.47 25.12
CA ALA A 45 29.44 9.43 24.25
C ALA A 45 29.77 10.76 24.95
N THR A 46 28.84 11.34 25.72
CA THR A 46 29.06 12.62 26.41
C THR A 46 30.20 12.55 27.43
N ASN A 47 30.37 11.42 28.14
CA ASN A 47 31.46 11.27 29.09
C ASN A 47 32.79 11.00 28.38
N ALA A 48 32.76 10.16 27.34
CA ALA A 48 33.93 9.88 26.52
C ALA A 48 34.48 11.15 25.85
N ALA A 49 33.59 12.07 25.43
CA ALA A 49 33.96 13.36 24.86
C ALA A 49 34.79 14.24 25.81
N ARG A 50 34.57 14.11 27.13
CA ARG A 50 35.35 14.85 28.15
C ARG A 50 36.77 14.29 28.30
N VAL A 51 37.00 13.04 27.90
CA VAL A 51 38.29 12.34 28.04
C VAL A 51 39.07 12.34 26.73
N LEU A 52 38.39 12.06 25.61
CA LEU A 52 39.00 11.89 24.29
C LEU A 52 38.76 13.07 23.34
N GLY A 53 37.84 13.98 23.67
CA GLY A 53 37.47 15.11 22.83
C GLY A 53 36.24 14.86 21.95
N LEU A 54 35.82 15.92 21.25
CA LEU A 54 34.56 15.95 20.49
C LEU A 54 34.48 14.96 19.30
N PRO A 55 35.54 14.64 18.55
CA PRO A 55 35.43 13.65 17.47
C PRO A 55 34.94 12.27 17.97
N TYR A 56 35.41 11.87 19.15
CA TYR A 56 35.01 10.61 19.78
C TYR A 56 33.57 10.65 20.33
N PHE A 57 33.01 11.83 20.60
CA PHE A 57 31.58 11.96 20.87
C PHE A 57 30.77 11.41 19.69
N PHE A 58 31.03 11.93 18.48
CA PHE A 58 30.27 11.55 17.29
C PHE A 58 30.50 10.09 16.93
N LEU A 59 31.75 9.61 16.98
CA LEU A 59 32.05 8.20 16.70
C LEU A 59 31.27 7.26 17.62
N ILE A 60 31.35 7.47 18.93
CA ILE A 60 30.65 6.63 19.92
C ILE A 60 29.13 6.78 19.77
N PHE A 61 28.64 7.99 19.55
CA PHE A 61 27.22 8.24 19.33
C PHE A 61 26.69 7.46 18.12
N PHE A 62 27.38 7.50 16.97
CA PHE A 62 26.95 6.77 15.78
C PHE A 62 27.08 5.26 15.94
N LEU A 63 28.10 4.76 16.63
CA LEU A 63 28.21 3.33 16.96
C LEU A 63 27.09 2.87 17.89
N ASP A 64 26.78 3.65 18.93
CA ASP A 64 25.67 3.36 19.85
C ASP A 64 24.30 3.50 19.19
N LEU A 65 24.16 4.38 18.18
CA LEU A 65 22.95 4.52 17.37
C LEU A 65 22.82 3.32 16.41
N ALA A 66 23.89 2.97 15.69
CA ALA A 66 23.91 1.85 14.76
C ALA A 66 23.58 0.51 15.43
N LYS A 67 24.10 0.24 16.63
CA LYS A 67 23.77 -1.00 17.36
C LYS A 67 22.30 -1.08 17.80
N GLY A 68 21.58 0.05 17.86
CA GLY A 68 20.12 0.08 18.04
C GLY A 68 19.38 -0.08 16.72
N PHE A 69 19.80 0.64 15.69
CA PHE A 69 19.14 0.69 14.38
C PHE A 69 19.28 -0.61 13.59
N LEU A 70 20.51 -1.11 13.41
CA LEU A 70 20.80 -2.22 12.51
C LEU A 70 20.09 -3.52 12.93
N PRO A 71 20.14 -3.98 14.20
CA PRO A 71 19.40 -5.18 14.59
C PRO A 71 17.91 -5.00 14.39
N THR A 72 17.35 -3.86 14.83
CA THR A 72 15.91 -3.57 14.74
C THR A 72 15.39 -3.58 13.32
N TRP A 73 16.19 -3.08 12.36
CA TRP A 73 15.84 -3.07 10.95
C TRP A 73 16.01 -4.45 10.28
N PHE A 74 17.16 -5.10 10.46
CA PHE A 74 17.53 -6.29 9.66
C PHE A 74 17.09 -7.62 10.25
N PHE A 75 17.08 -7.76 11.59
CA PHE A 75 16.82 -9.06 12.21
C PHE A 75 15.39 -9.58 12.03
N PRO A 76 14.33 -8.75 12.02
CA PRO A 76 12.99 -9.23 11.69
C PRO A 76 12.89 -9.82 10.28
N GLN A 77 13.61 -9.24 9.31
CA GLN A 77 13.67 -9.73 7.92
C GLN A 77 14.43 -11.05 7.83
N ALA A 78 15.57 -11.15 8.51
CA ALA A 78 16.35 -12.38 8.58
C ALA A 78 15.59 -13.52 9.29
N ALA A 79 14.87 -13.20 10.37
CA ALA A 79 14.01 -14.15 11.07
C ALA A 79 12.86 -14.63 10.20
N ALA A 80 12.24 -13.74 9.44
CA ALA A 80 11.16 -14.09 8.52
C ALA A 80 11.64 -15.01 7.40
N ALA A 81 12.79 -14.70 6.79
CA ALA A 81 13.42 -15.53 5.77
C ALA A 81 13.75 -16.94 6.30
N TRP A 82 14.21 -17.04 7.55
CA TRP A 82 14.53 -18.33 8.15
C TRP A 82 13.31 -19.14 8.61
N ALA A 83 12.27 -18.45 9.09
CA ALA A 83 11.03 -19.06 9.59
C ALA A 83 10.00 -19.34 8.49
N GLY A 84 10.21 -18.85 7.27
CA GLY A 84 9.28 -18.97 6.14
C GLY A 84 8.04 -18.07 6.24
N ARG A 85 7.98 -17.18 7.24
CA ARG A 85 6.88 -16.22 7.45
C ARG A 85 7.30 -15.08 8.35
N ALA A 86 6.66 -13.92 8.19
CA ALA A 86 6.84 -12.79 9.09
C ALA A 86 6.43 -13.14 10.54
N ILE A 87 7.13 -12.55 11.50
CA ILE A 87 6.88 -12.74 12.94
C ILE A 87 6.38 -11.41 13.52
N PRO A 88 5.07 -11.27 13.77
CA PRO A 88 4.48 -10.05 14.32
C PRO A 88 5.17 -9.61 15.62
N GLY A 89 5.44 -8.31 15.75
CA GLY A 89 6.03 -7.72 16.95
C GLY A 89 7.52 -7.99 17.18
N LEU A 90 8.19 -8.82 16.35
CA LEU A 90 9.61 -9.15 16.56
C LEU A 90 10.52 -7.92 16.51
N ALA A 91 10.25 -6.97 15.62
CA ALA A 91 11.02 -5.72 15.52
C ALA A 91 11.04 -4.93 16.84
N VAL A 92 9.90 -4.88 17.54
CA VAL A 92 9.76 -4.21 18.84
C VAL A 92 10.56 -4.96 19.92
N LEU A 93 10.53 -6.28 19.93
CA LEU A 93 11.30 -7.09 20.88
C LEU A 93 12.81 -6.99 20.63
N VAL A 94 13.23 -6.96 19.37
CA VAL A 94 14.62 -6.75 18.97
C VAL A 94 15.11 -5.36 19.39
N ALA A 95 14.31 -4.32 19.16
CA ALA A 95 14.59 -2.95 19.63
C ALA A 95 14.77 -2.91 21.15
N LEU A 96 13.82 -3.51 21.89
CA LEU A 96 13.90 -3.59 23.34
C LEU A 96 15.17 -4.31 23.80
N ALA A 97 15.51 -5.44 23.18
CA ALA A 97 16.70 -6.21 23.51
C ALA A 97 18.00 -5.42 23.30
N ALA A 98 18.14 -4.72 22.16
CA ALA A 98 19.30 -3.87 21.89
C ALA A 98 19.45 -2.73 22.92
N ILE A 99 18.33 -2.09 23.29
CA ILE A 99 18.30 -1.02 24.30
C ILE A 99 18.66 -1.56 25.70
N LEU A 100 18.10 -2.70 26.08
CA LEU A 100 18.42 -3.37 27.36
C LEU A 100 19.89 -3.81 27.38
N GLY A 101 20.43 -4.29 26.27
CA GLY A 101 21.85 -4.57 26.10
C GLY A 101 22.70 -3.37 26.45
N HIS A 102 22.41 -2.19 25.87
CA HIS A 102 23.18 -0.96 26.17
C HIS A 102 23.09 -0.55 27.65
N ASN A 103 21.91 -0.66 28.24
CA ASN A 103 21.66 -0.20 29.61
C ASN A 103 22.19 -1.16 30.68
N PHE A 104 22.14 -2.45 30.38
CA PHE A 104 22.54 -3.56 31.23
C PHE A 104 23.46 -4.53 30.47
N PRO A 105 24.65 -4.08 30.04
CA PRO A 105 25.55 -4.88 29.23
C PRO A 105 26.17 -5.98 30.07
N ILE A 106 26.06 -7.22 29.59
CA ILE A 106 26.66 -8.38 30.24
C ILE A 106 28.19 -8.21 30.43
N TYR A 107 28.85 -7.57 29.46
CA TYR A 107 30.29 -7.32 29.45
C TYR A 107 30.76 -6.38 30.58
N LEU A 108 29.87 -5.57 31.17
CA LEU A 108 30.19 -4.66 32.27
C LEU A 108 29.41 -4.98 33.54
N ARG A 109 29.10 -6.27 33.78
CA ARG A 109 28.34 -6.74 34.96
C ARG A 109 27.01 -5.99 35.10
N PHE A 110 26.31 -5.79 33.98
CA PHE A 110 25.02 -5.11 33.88
C PHE A 110 25.03 -3.62 34.30
N ARG A 111 26.20 -2.98 34.32
CA ARG A 111 26.36 -1.55 34.62
C ARG A 111 26.68 -0.76 33.34
N GLY A 112 25.64 -0.38 32.61
CA GLY A 112 25.74 0.28 31.30
C GLY A 112 25.40 1.77 31.27
N GLY A 113 25.21 2.26 30.05
CA GLY A 113 24.88 3.66 29.76
C GLY A 113 23.41 4.01 29.94
N LYS A 114 22.99 5.20 29.51
CA LYS A 114 21.59 5.66 29.63
C LYS A 114 20.71 5.29 28.45
N GLY A 115 21.29 4.78 27.37
CA GLY A 115 20.54 4.27 26.23
C GLY A 115 20.08 5.31 25.22
N VAL A 116 20.28 6.62 25.41
CA VAL A 116 19.70 7.66 24.54
C VAL A 116 19.98 7.43 23.04
N ALA A 117 21.25 7.23 22.65
CA ALA A 117 21.61 7.01 21.25
C ALA A 117 21.10 5.68 20.70
N THR A 118 21.18 4.60 21.49
CA THR A 118 20.68 3.27 21.12
C THR A 118 19.17 3.23 21.00
N SER A 119 18.46 3.89 21.92
CA SER A 119 17.02 4.09 21.84
C SER A 119 16.65 4.89 20.61
N LEU A 120 17.31 6.01 20.32
CA LEU A 120 17.08 6.78 19.09
C LEU A 120 17.27 5.93 17.84
N GLY A 121 18.36 5.16 17.75
CA GLY A 121 18.58 4.26 16.61
C GLY A 121 17.49 3.19 16.47
N ALA A 122 17.10 2.57 17.57
CA ALA A 122 16.05 1.55 17.56
C ALA A 122 14.67 2.14 17.20
N VAL A 123 14.26 3.25 17.80
CA VAL A 123 12.98 3.89 17.47
C VAL A 123 12.99 4.52 16.08
N MET A 124 14.15 4.91 15.54
CA MET A 124 14.26 5.39 14.16
C MET A 124 14.01 4.28 13.13
N ALA A 125 14.35 3.04 13.45
CA ALA A 125 14.01 1.88 12.62
C ALA A 125 12.51 1.53 12.70
N LEU A 126 11.83 1.84 13.80
CA LEU A 126 10.41 1.52 14.02
C LEU A 126 9.46 2.64 13.58
N ASP A 127 9.80 3.88 13.88
CA ASP A 127 9.00 5.08 13.61
C ASP A 127 9.93 6.27 13.33
N ALA A 128 10.33 6.39 12.06
CA ALA A 128 11.24 7.43 11.60
C ALA A 128 10.65 8.84 11.75
N ALA A 129 9.33 8.99 11.60
CA ALA A 129 8.67 10.29 11.67
C ALA A 129 8.67 10.84 13.10
N SER A 130 8.30 10.00 14.08
CA SER A 130 8.38 10.36 15.51
C SER A 130 9.81 10.54 15.98
N SER A 131 10.75 9.77 15.45
CA SER A 131 12.18 9.91 15.75
C SER A 131 12.75 11.23 15.25
N LEU A 132 12.31 11.71 14.09
CA LEU A 132 12.68 13.03 13.59
C LEU A 132 12.15 14.14 14.51
N ALA A 133 10.87 14.07 14.91
CA ALA A 133 10.28 15.03 15.85
C ALA A 133 11.04 15.06 17.19
N ALA A 134 11.43 13.89 17.70
CA ALA A 134 12.25 13.73 18.89
C ALA A 134 13.62 14.41 18.75
N PHE A 135 14.31 14.19 17.62
CA PHE A 135 15.62 14.77 17.34
C PHE A 135 15.58 16.30 17.20
N LEU A 136 14.58 16.84 16.51
CA LEU A 136 14.41 18.29 16.38
C LEU A 136 14.11 18.95 17.73
N THR A 137 13.25 18.33 18.53
CA THR A 137 12.92 18.82 19.88
C THR A 137 14.15 18.77 20.78
N PHE A 138 14.90 17.67 20.73
CA PHE A 138 16.19 17.56 21.42
C PHE A 138 17.11 18.73 21.05
N LEU A 139 17.27 19.02 19.75
CA LEU A 139 18.16 20.08 19.31
C LEU A 139 17.67 21.47 19.76
N ALA A 140 16.38 21.75 19.65
CA ALA A 140 15.78 23.01 20.09
C ALA A 140 16.03 23.25 21.59
N ILE A 141 15.75 22.25 22.42
CA ILE A 141 15.99 22.33 23.87
C ILE A 141 17.49 22.44 24.16
N LEU A 142 18.36 21.76 23.41
CA LEU A 142 19.79 21.79 23.63
C LEU A 142 20.38 23.17 23.35
N VAL A 143 19.92 23.82 22.29
CA VAL A 143 20.37 25.17 21.92
C VAL A 143 19.96 26.19 22.98
N VAL A 144 18.71 26.11 23.47
CA VAL A 144 18.17 27.06 24.46
C VAL A 144 18.73 26.80 25.86
N SER A 145 18.63 25.58 26.35
CA SER A 145 18.95 25.23 27.74
C SER A 145 20.44 24.93 27.97
N ARG A 146 21.14 24.48 26.93
CA ARG A 146 22.50 23.93 26.98
C ARG A 146 22.66 22.69 27.87
N TYR A 147 21.55 22.05 28.28
CA TYR A 147 21.54 20.81 29.06
C TYR A 147 21.22 19.62 28.17
N VAL A 148 22.18 18.70 27.99
CA VAL A 148 21.98 17.46 27.20
C VAL A 148 20.91 16.56 27.82
N SER A 149 20.87 16.49 29.15
CA SER A 149 19.92 15.68 29.90
C SER A 149 18.48 16.16 29.73
N LEU A 150 18.24 17.46 29.86
CA LEU A 150 16.91 18.05 29.61
C LEU A 150 16.47 17.84 28.17
N SER A 151 17.38 18.05 27.22
CA SER A 151 17.13 17.84 25.79
C SER A 151 16.76 16.41 25.46
N SER A 152 17.45 15.44 26.08
CA SER A 152 17.17 14.00 25.91
C SER A 152 15.75 13.64 26.38
N ILE A 153 15.36 14.14 27.55
CA ILE A 153 14.02 13.92 28.10
C ILE A 153 12.96 14.57 27.22
N GLY A 154 13.16 15.82 26.81
CA GLY A 154 12.23 16.52 25.92
C GLY A 154 12.07 15.84 24.56
N GLY A 155 13.16 15.33 23.97
CA GLY A 155 13.10 14.51 22.76
C GLY A 155 12.29 13.22 22.96
N GLY A 156 12.47 12.52 24.09
CA GLY A 156 11.69 11.33 24.42
C GLY A 156 10.19 11.62 24.61
N ILE A 157 9.84 12.76 25.22
CA ILE A 157 8.44 13.20 25.35
C ILE A 157 7.87 13.51 23.97
N ALA A 158 8.60 14.26 23.13
CA ALA A 158 8.15 14.59 21.78
C ALA A 158 7.95 13.35 20.90
N PHE A 159 8.83 12.35 21.01
CA PHE A 159 8.63 11.05 20.37
C PHE A 159 7.27 10.46 20.76
N ALA A 160 7.00 10.31 22.06
CA ALA A 160 5.79 9.68 22.55
C ALA A 160 4.54 10.46 22.13
N VAL A 161 4.54 11.79 22.27
CA VAL A 161 3.41 12.65 21.87
C VAL A 161 3.14 12.51 20.37
N TYR A 162 4.16 12.59 19.53
CA TYR A 162 3.99 12.52 18.08
C TYR A 162 3.58 11.12 17.60
N HIS A 163 4.10 10.07 18.23
CA HIS A 163 3.73 8.69 17.96
C HIS A 163 2.24 8.46 18.26
N PHE A 164 1.77 8.82 19.46
CA PHE A 164 0.37 8.63 19.85
C PHE A 164 -0.59 9.55 19.08
N ALA A 165 -0.16 10.77 18.71
CA ALA A 165 -0.99 11.69 17.93
C ALA A 165 -1.25 11.20 16.49
N ARG A 166 -0.37 10.35 15.94
CA ARG A 166 -0.47 9.81 14.57
C ARG A 166 -1.05 8.40 14.48
N THR A 167 -1.23 7.75 15.62
CA THR A 167 -1.69 6.36 15.67
C THR A 167 -3.17 6.37 16.01
N GLU A 168 -4.03 6.01 15.05
CA GLU A 168 -5.49 6.05 15.22
C GLU A 168 -5.99 5.06 16.30
N HIS A 169 -5.43 3.84 16.32
CA HIS A 169 -5.79 2.79 17.29
C HIS A 169 -4.54 2.21 17.98
N PRO A 170 -3.91 2.93 18.93
CA PRO A 170 -2.61 2.56 19.50
C PRO A 170 -2.66 1.32 20.42
N TRP A 171 -3.86 0.87 20.79
CA TRP A 171 -4.05 -0.22 21.75
C TRP A 171 -4.49 -1.53 21.08
N ASP A 172 -4.62 -1.55 19.75
CA ASP A 172 -4.96 -2.75 19.00
C ASP A 172 -3.84 -3.78 19.03
N ARG A 173 -4.18 -5.04 18.75
CA ARG A 173 -3.25 -6.18 18.82
C ARG A 173 -1.96 -5.96 18.03
N ASP A 174 -2.04 -5.24 16.91
CA ASP A 174 -0.89 -4.99 16.03
C ASP A 174 0.00 -3.82 16.51
N GLN A 175 -0.54 -2.90 17.32
CA GLN A 175 0.15 -1.70 17.79
C GLN A 175 0.53 -1.72 19.27
N ILE A 176 -0.11 -2.59 20.07
CA ILE A 176 0.07 -2.65 21.52
C ILE A 176 1.54 -2.82 21.93
N ALA A 177 2.32 -3.61 21.19
CA ALA A 177 3.73 -3.81 21.46
C ALA A 177 4.53 -2.49 21.35
N MET A 178 4.27 -1.70 20.30
CA MET A 178 4.93 -0.41 20.06
C MET A 178 4.51 0.64 21.11
N SER A 179 3.22 0.67 21.47
CA SER A 179 2.71 1.54 22.53
C SER A 179 3.35 1.25 23.88
N LEU A 180 3.46 -0.03 24.26
CA LEU A 180 4.13 -0.47 25.47
C LEU A 180 5.63 -0.16 25.45
N LEU A 181 6.31 -0.37 24.32
CA LEU A 181 7.70 0.03 24.15
C LEU A 181 7.87 1.53 24.36
N THR A 182 7.04 2.35 23.73
CA THR A 182 7.12 3.82 23.79
C THR A 182 6.99 4.33 25.22
N ILE A 183 5.97 3.87 25.94
CA ILE A 183 5.75 4.23 27.35
C ILE A 183 6.90 3.71 28.24
N GLY A 184 7.30 2.45 28.03
CA GLY A 184 8.39 1.83 28.77
C GLY A 184 9.73 2.54 28.58
N LEU A 185 10.06 2.95 27.35
CA LEU A 185 11.28 3.69 27.04
C LEU A 185 11.26 5.10 27.64
N LEU A 186 10.13 5.79 27.61
CA LEU A 186 10.00 7.10 28.26
C LEU A 186 10.19 6.99 29.77
N GLY A 187 9.54 6.02 30.42
CA GLY A 187 9.71 5.75 31.85
C GLY A 187 11.16 5.42 32.19
N MET A 188 11.79 4.52 31.43
CA MET A 188 13.19 4.15 31.61
C MET A 188 14.13 5.36 31.42
N LEU A 189 13.88 6.19 30.40
CA LEU A 189 14.66 7.39 30.13
C LEU A 189 14.65 8.36 31.31
N ILE A 190 13.48 8.59 31.91
CA ILE A 190 13.30 9.44 33.10
C ILE A 190 14.07 8.85 34.29
N VAL A 191 13.89 7.55 34.57
CA VAL A 191 14.57 6.86 35.68
C VAL A 191 16.10 6.92 35.55
N ARG A 192 16.64 6.77 34.33
CA ARG A 192 18.08 6.87 34.05
C ARG A 192 18.60 8.31 34.11
N HIS A 193 17.73 9.31 34.06
CA HIS A 193 18.08 10.73 34.20
C HIS A 193 17.75 11.34 35.57
N ARG A 194 17.22 10.58 36.54
CA ARG A 194 16.86 11.10 37.87
C ARG A 194 17.97 11.91 38.57
N GLN A 195 19.22 11.47 38.47
CA GLN A 195 20.37 12.19 39.05
C GLN A 195 20.68 13.49 38.30
N ASN A 196 20.43 13.54 36.98
CA ASN A 196 20.58 14.75 36.19
C ASN A 196 19.48 15.75 36.49
N LEU A 197 18.24 15.29 36.68
CA LEU A 197 17.13 16.13 37.11
C LEU A 197 17.43 16.77 38.48
N ALA A 198 17.96 15.99 39.44
CA ALA A 198 18.40 16.52 40.73
C ALA A 198 19.53 17.56 40.58
N ARG A 199 20.47 17.35 39.67
CA ARG A 199 21.52 18.35 39.35
C ARG A 199 20.98 19.60 38.66
N ILE A 200 19.98 19.47 37.79
CA ILE A 200 19.31 20.63 37.17
C ILE A 200 18.59 21.45 38.24
N ALA A 201 17.84 20.79 39.14
CA ALA A 201 17.13 21.45 40.24
C ALA A 201 18.08 22.19 41.20
N SER A 202 19.27 21.64 41.43
CA SER A 202 20.32 22.27 42.25
C SER A 202 21.25 23.22 41.46
N GLY A 203 21.03 23.41 40.15
CA GLY A 203 21.87 24.27 39.31
C GLY A 203 23.29 23.76 39.03
N THR A 204 23.58 22.49 39.35
CA THR A 204 24.92 21.87 39.25
C THR A 204 25.12 21.04 37.98
N GLU A 205 24.09 20.90 37.12
CA GLU A 205 24.22 20.15 35.86
C GLU A 205 25.16 20.88 34.87
N PRO A 206 26.15 20.18 34.28
CA PRO A 206 27.10 20.81 33.37
C PRO A 206 26.44 21.24 32.05
N LYS A 207 26.64 22.50 31.68
CA LYS A 207 26.18 23.07 30.39
C LYS A 207 27.18 22.76 29.26
N VAL A 208 26.66 22.48 28.07
CA VAL A 208 27.50 22.32 26.86
C VAL A 208 28.07 23.68 26.44
N PRO A 209 29.40 23.82 26.27
CA PRO A 209 30.00 25.06 25.75
C PRO A 209 29.75 25.18 24.24
N LEU A 210 28.82 26.06 23.85
CA LEU A 210 28.50 26.35 22.44
C LEU A 210 29.45 27.40 21.80
N ARG A 211 30.44 27.90 22.55
CA ARG A 211 31.39 28.94 22.10
C ARG A 211 32.81 28.60 22.54
N LYS A 212 33.74 28.46 21.59
CA LYS A 212 35.20 28.41 21.87
C LYS A 212 35.72 29.85 21.95
N LYS A 213 36.59 30.16 22.92
CA LYS A 213 37.39 31.41 22.88
C LYS A 213 38.19 31.43 21.56
N ARG A 214 38.20 32.60 20.91
CA ARG A 214 38.62 32.94 19.53
C ARG A 214 39.72 32.08 18.89
N THR A 215 39.46 31.56 17.68
CA THR A 215 39.97 32.10 16.40
C THR A 215 38.84 32.01 15.38
N SER A 216 38.62 33.05 14.57
CA SER A 216 37.53 33.09 13.57
C SER A 216 37.66 31.93 12.58
N PRO A 217 36.56 31.20 12.35
CA PRO A 217 35.75 31.49 11.17
C PRO A 217 34.33 31.93 11.56
N SER A 218 33.73 32.68 10.64
CA SER A 218 32.47 33.42 10.83
C SER A 218 31.34 32.59 11.44
N GLY A 219 30.52 33.22 12.29
CA GLY A 219 29.27 32.67 12.82
C GLY A 219 28.25 32.21 11.78
N ARG A 220 28.57 32.34 10.48
CA ARG A 220 27.78 31.82 9.36
C ARG A 220 27.67 30.29 9.41
N ILE A 221 28.72 29.54 9.75
CA ILE A 221 28.68 28.06 9.67
C ILE A 221 27.67 27.46 10.66
N LEU A 222 27.63 27.95 11.90
CA LEU A 222 26.66 27.48 12.90
C LEU A 222 25.22 27.86 12.52
N THR A 223 25.01 29.06 11.98
CA THR A 223 23.71 29.50 11.44
C THR A 223 23.28 28.64 10.25
N TRP A 224 24.18 28.31 9.32
CA TRP A 224 23.88 27.46 8.18
C TRP A 224 23.59 26.00 8.59
N VAL A 225 24.24 25.49 9.64
CA VAL A 225 23.93 24.16 10.18
C VAL A 225 22.56 24.14 10.87
N VAL A 226 22.24 25.15 11.69
CA VAL A 226 20.91 25.25 12.32
C VAL A 226 19.82 25.46 11.27
N LEU A 227 20.04 26.34 10.29
CA LEU A 227 19.12 26.55 9.18
C LEU A 227 18.96 25.26 8.35
N GLY A 228 20.05 24.56 8.07
CA GLY A 228 20.02 23.26 7.38
C GLY A 228 19.24 22.19 8.14
N LEU A 229 19.35 22.14 9.47
CA LEU A 229 18.60 21.19 10.32
C LEU A 229 17.12 21.57 10.47
N VAL A 230 16.80 22.86 10.53
CA VAL A 230 15.40 23.35 10.50
C VAL A 230 14.78 23.10 9.14
N LEU A 231 15.53 23.29 8.04
CA LEU A 231 15.08 22.97 6.68
C LEU A 231 14.90 21.46 6.49
N LEU A 232 15.81 20.62 7.02
CA LEU A 232 15.66 19.16 7.00
C LEU A 232 14.49 18.67 7.85
N GLY A 233 14.27 19.28 9.02
CA GLY A 233 13.12 19.00 9.87
C GLY A 233 11.80 19.43 9.24
N GLY A 234 11.77 20.64 8.67
CA GLY A 234 10.64 21.14 7.89
C GLY A 234 10.38 20.29 6.65
N LEU A 235 11.43 19.83 5.95
CA LEU A 235 11.31 18.90 4.83
C LEU A 235 10.74 17.56 5.28
N GLY A 236 11.18 17.02 6.42
CA GLY A 236 10.62 15.78 6.95
C GLY A 236 9.16 15.91 7.38
N VAL A 237 8.77 17.02 7.99
CA VAL A 237 7.36 17.33 8.30
C VAL A 237 6.56 17.49 7.00
N ALA A 238 7.09 18.19 6.01
CA ALA A 238 6.45 18.36 4.71
C ALA A 238 6.29 17.03 3.97
N LEU A 239 7.28 16.15 4.02
CA LEU A 239 7.22 14.81 3.44
C LEU A 239 6.24 13.91 4.18
N ALA A 240 6.18 13.95 5.51
CA ALA A 240 5.17 13.23 6.29
C ALA A 240 3.76 13.76 6.03
N ALA A 241 3.58 15.08 5.92
CA ALA A 241 2.31 15.69 5.55
C ALA A 241 1.91 15.30 4.11
N LEU A 242 2.87 15.29 3.18
CA LEU A 242 2.65 14.84 1.82
C LEU A 242 2.24 13.37 1.78
N ALA A 243 2.91 12.50 2.54
CA ALA A 243 2.62 11.07 2.61
C ALA A 243 1.27 10.76 3.27
N ALA A 244 0.79 11.63 4.17
CA ALA A 244 -0.50 11.47 4.84
C ALA A 244 -1.68 12.08 4.05
N ARG A 245 -1.43 12.90 3.03
CA ARG A 245 -2.49 13.48 2.20
C ARG A 245 -3.18 12.39 1.39
N ARG A 246 -4.47 12.20 1.62
CA ARG A 246 -5.32 11.38 0.73
C ARG A 246 -5.66 12.20 -0.52
N ALA A 247 -5.73 11.53 -1.66
CA ALA A 247 -6.20 12.17 -2.88
C ALA A 247 -7.72 12.32 -2.81
N GLU A 248 -8.24 13.49 -3.17
CA GLU A 248 -9.67 13.78 -3.22
C GLU A 248 -9.96 14.70 -4.41
N VAL A 249 -11.11 14.51 -5.05
CA VAL A 249 -11.65 15.43 -6.06
C VAL A 249 -13.15 15.59 -5.84
N ALA A 250 -13.59 16.84 -5.69
CA ALA A 250 -14.99 17.23 -5.66
C ALA A 250 -15.49 17.46 -7.08
N LEU A 251 -16.64 16.85 -7.43
CA LEU A 251 -17.17 16.83 -8.79
C LEU A 251 -18.57 17.46 -8.88
N GLY A 252 -18.96 18.21 -7.84
CA GLY A 252 -20.32 18.69 -7.67
C GLY A 252 -21.10 17.70 -6.80
N PRO A 253 -22.04 16.91 -7.35
CA PRO A 253 -22.95 16.10 -6.54
C PRO A 253 -22.25 15.03 -5.68
N PHE A 254 -20.99 14.73 -5.96
CA PHE A 254 -20.20 13.78 -5.20
C PHE A 254 -18.71 14.11 -5.24
N SER A 255 -17.96 13.48 -4.35
CA SER A 255 -16.50 13.47 -4.31
C SER A 255 -15.95 12.06 -4.45
N LEU A 256 -14.81 11.92 -5.13
CA LEU A 256 -13.99 10.71 -5.04
C LEU A 256 -12.88 10.93 -4.01
N ILE A 257 -12.76 10.02 -3.05
CA ILE A 257 -11.80 10.11 -1.95
C ILE A 257 -11.00 8.80 -1.88
N GLU A 258 -9.68 8.86 -1.98
CA GLU A 258 -8.84 7.67 -1.73
C GLU A 258 -8.86 7.36 -0.23
N VAL A 259 -9.46 6.22 0.15
CA VAL A 259 -9.68 5.83 1.54
C VAL A 259 -8.66 4.81 2.06
N ALA A 260 -8.09 4.00 1.16
CA ALA A 260 -7.01 3.09 1.51
C ALA A 260 -6.03 2.91 0.34
N ARG A 261 -4.78 2.59 0.69
CA ARG A 261 -3.75 2.17 -0.25
C ARG A 261 -2.97 1.02 0.35
N VAL A 262 -2.94 -0.12 -0.33
CA VAL A 262 -2.22 -1.32 0.12
C VAL A 262 -1.39 -1.90 -1.02
N GLY A 263 -0.35 -2.66 -0.68
CA GLY A 263 0.39 -3.47 -1.65
C GLY A 263 -0.07 -4.92 -1.58
N THR A 264 -0.12 -5.58 -2.73
CA THR A 264 -0.35 -7.03 -2.84
C THR A 264 0.86 -7.86 -2.43
N GLY A 265 2.05 -7.25 -2.36
CA GLY A 265 3.32 -7.96 -2.25
C GLY A 265 3.80 -8.55 -3.59
N HIS A 266 3.00 -8.43 -4.66
CA HIS A 266 3.26 -8.97 -5.99
C HIS A 266 3.13 -7.86 -7.04
N GLN A 267 4.09 -7.74 -7.97
CA GLN A 267 3.96 -6.74 -9.05
C GLN A 267 2.92 -7.17 -10.10
N ARG A 268 2.47 -6.21 -10.93
CA ARG A 268 1.48 -6.42 -12.00
C ARG A 268 0.16 -6.97 -11.47
N ALA A 269 -0.49 -6.23 -10.59
CA ALA A 269 -1.91 -6.45 -10.31
C ALA A 269 -2.72 -5.91 -11.50
N GLU A 270 -3.58 -6.72 -12.10
CA GLU A 270 -4.28 -6.36 -13.35
C GLU A 270 -5.80 -6.55 -13.21
N HIS A 271 -6.27 -7.75 -12.88
CA HIS A 271 -7.71 -8.03 -12.79
C HIS A 271 -8.22 -7.95 -11.36
N LEU A 272 -9.36 -7.28 -11.17
CA LEU A 272 -9.98 -7.02 -9.86
C LEU A 272 -11.47 -7.30 -9.96
N THR A 273 -12.05 -7.82 -8.89
CA THR A 273 -13.50 -7.81 -8.73
C THR A 273 -13.84 -7.69 -7.25
N PHE A 274 -14.92 -6.97 -6.96
CA PHE A 274 -15.54 -7.08 -5.66
C PHE A 274 -16.43 -8.32 -5.61
N ALA A 275 -16.62 -8.84 -4.40
CA ALA A 275 -17.52 -9.94 -4.11
C ALA A 275 -18.18 -9.74 -2.73
N ASN A 276 -19.18 -10.56 -2.43
CA ASN A 276 -19.89 -10.54 -1.14
C ASN A 276 -20.44 -9.14 -0.80
N GLY A 277 -21.09 -8.48 -1.77
CA GLY A 277 -21.64 -7.12 -1.62
C GLY A 277 -20.58 -6.07 -1.31
N GLY A 278 -19.39 -6.18 -1.91
CA GLY A 278 -18.28 -5.24 -1.70
C GLY A 278 -17.49 -5.46 -0.40
N ARG A 279 -17.74 -6.54 0.35
CA ARG A 279 -16.98 -6.88 1.57
C ARG A 279 -15.69 -7.65 1.30
N LEU A 280 -15.53 -8.17 0.09
CA LEU A 280 -14.33 -8.84 -0.36
C LEU A 280 -13.86 -8.19 -1.66
N LEU A 281 -12.57 -7.96 -1.77
CA LEU A 281 -11.89 -7.55 -3.00
C LEU A 281 -10.92 -8.66 -3.41
N ALA A 282 -11.12 -9.22 -4.59
CA ALA A 282 -10.24 -10.21 -5.17
C ALA A 282 -9.34 -9.54 -6.22
N VAL A 283 -8.05 -9.90 -6.22
CA VAL A 283 -7.02 -9.29 -7.07
C VAL A 283 -6.15 -10.39 -7.69
N ALA A 284 -6.10 -10.44 -9.01
CA ALA A 284 -5.19 -11.32 -9.74
C ALA A 284 -3.84 -10.63 -9.97
N CYS A 285 -2.75 -11.38 -9.75
CA CYS A 285 -1.37 -10.96 -10.05
C CYS A 285 -0.76 -11.93 -11.08
N PRO A 286 -0.98 -11.71 -12.39
CA PRO A 286 -0.68 -12.70 -13.43
C PRO A 286 0.78 -13.15 -13.48
N ARG A 287 1.71 -12.22 -13.27
CA ARG A 287 3.16 -12.50 -13.30
C ARG A 287 3.61 -13.52 -12.26
N TYR A 288 2.93 -13.58 -11.13
CA TYR A 288 3.30 -14.42 -9.99
C TYR A 288 2.35 -15.59 -9.79
N GLN A 289 1.32 -15.73 -10.64
CA GLN A 289 0.29 -16.77 -10.52
C GLN A 289 -0.35 -16.72 -9.12
N ARG A 290 -0.80 -15.54 -8.71
CA ARG A 290 -1.43 -15.33 -7.39
C ARG A 290 -2.82 -14.75 -7.52
N LEU A 291 -3.70 -15.21 -6.64
CA LEU A 291 -4.97 -14.59 -6.31
C LEU A 291 -4.88 -14.06 -4.88
N VAL A 292 -4.94 -12.75 -4.72
CA VAL A 292 -4.89 -12.07 -3.42
C VAL A 292 -6.31 -11.64 -3.05
N LEU A 293 -6.79 -12.06 -1.89
CA LEU A 293 -8.10 -11.67 -1.36
C LEU A 293 -7.93 -10.70 -0.21
N TYR A 294 -8.64 -9.58 -0.27
CA TYR A 294 -8.73 -8.59 0.79
C TYR A 294 -10.13 -8.54 1.36
N ARG A 295 -10.25 -8.49 2.68
CA ARG A 295 -11.47 -8.09 3.36
C ARG A 295 -11.54 -6.57 3.33
N VAL A 296 -12.66 -6.05 2.84
CA VAL A 296 -12.97 -4.62 2.89
C VAL A 296 -13.70 -4.36 4.20
N THR A 297 -13.06 -3.68 5.14
CA THR A 297 -13.60 -3.44 6.48
C THR A 297 -14.73 -2.41 6.46
N GLU A 298 -15.44 -2.26 7.58
CA GLU A 298 -16.45 -1.19 7.75
C GLU A 298 -15.82 0.20 7.72
N SER A 299 -14.57 0.34 8.18
CA SER A 299 -13.78 1.59 8.10
C SER A 299 -13.12 1.83 6.74
N GLU A 300 -13.48 1.02 5.73
CA GLU A 300 -12.98 1.14 4.35
C GLU A 300 -11.45 1.01 4.25
N SER A 301 -10.90 0.14 5.09
CA SER A 301 -9.54 -0.37 4.93
C SER A 301 -9.54 -1.72 4.21
N LEU A 302 -8.37 -2.11 3.69
CA LEU A 302 -8.14 -3.41 3.07
C LEU A 302 -7.27 -4.26 3.99
N GLU A 303 -7.82 -5.35 4.50
CA GLU A 303 -7.10 -6.34 5.30
C GLU A 303 -6.82 -7.58 4.46
N LEU A 304 -5.57 -8.04 4.42
CA LEU A 304 -5.24 -9.26 3.68
C LEU A 304 -5.96 -10.46 4.29
N ALA A 305 -6.88 -11.06 3.53
CA ALA A 305 -7.62 -12.24 3.95
C ALA A 305 -6.84 -13.52 3.62
N CYS A 306 -6.38 -13.66 2.37
CA CYS A 306 -5.50 -14.74 1.95
C CYS A 306 -4.75 -14.40 0.66
N ASP A 307 -3.71 -15.18 0.38
CA ASP A 307 -2.88 -15.07 -0.83
C ASP A 307 -2.65 -16.47 -1.39
N VAL A 308 -3.39 -16.79 -2.45
CA VAL A 308 -3.59 -18.15 -2.99
C VAL A 308 -2.70 -18.36 -4.22
N PRO A 309 -1.88 -19.43 -4.26
CA PRO A 309 -1.17 -19.80 -5.48
C PRO A 309 -2.14 -20.35 -6.51
N LEU A 310 -1.96 -19.94 -7.76
CA LEU A 310 -2.68 -20.43 -8.92
C LEU A 310 -1.78 -21.36 -9.73
N GLU A 311 -2.38 -22.32 -10.43
CA GLU A 311 -1.64 -23.24 -11.30
C GLU A 311 -1.32 -22.59 -12.66
N GLY A 312 -2.19 -21.70 -13.14
CA GLY A 312 -2.01 -20.97 -14.38
C GLY A 312 -1.80 -19.48 -14.17
N ARG A 313 -1.51 -18.77 -15.27
CA ARG A 313 -1.54 -17.31 -15.31
C ARG A 313 -3.01 -16.86 -15.30
N PRO A 314 -3.49 -16.14 -14.27
CA PRO A 314 -4.84 -15.59 -14.30
C PRO A 314 -4.99 -14.56 -15.41
N MET A 315 -6.08 -14.67 -16.17
CA MET A 315 -6.42 -13.82 -17.31
C MET A 315 -7.66 -12.97 -17.07
N ALA A 316 -8.61 -13.47 -16.28
CA ALA A 316 -9.79 -12.71 -15.89
C ALA A 316 -10.30 -13.16 -14.52
N LEU A 317 -11.03 -12.28 -13.86
CA LEU A 317 -11.55 -12.50 -12.53
C LEU A 317 -12.99 -11.99 -12.45
N GLN A 318 -13.92 -12.86 -12.08
CA GLN A 318 -15.34 -12.49 -11.94
C GLN A 318 -15.91 -13.08 -10.65
N ALA A 319 -17.00 -12.49 -10.16
CA ALA A 319 -17.67 -12.95 -8.95
C ALA A 319 -19.17 -13.08 -9.16
N THR A 320 -19.76 -14.11 -8.57
CA THR A 320 -21.20 -14.19 -8.32
C THR A 320 -21.49 -13.90 -6.84
N ARG A 321 -22.75 -14.04 -6.44
CA ARG A 321 -23.15 -13.83 -5.03
C ARG A 321 -22.49 -14.81 -4.05
N ASP A 322 -22.08 -15.97 -4.53
CA ASP A 322 -21.66 -17.11 -3.72
C ASP A 322 -20.21 -17.55 -3.95
N ARG A 323 -19.55 -17.11 -5.04
CA ARG A 323 -18.23 -17.62 -5.43
C ARG A 323 -17.46 -16.69 -6.36
N LEU A 324 -16.16 -16.97 -6.48
CA LEU A 324 -15.19 -16.31 -7.35
C LEU A 324 -14.77 -17.25 -8.49
N PHE A 325 -14.65 -16.71 -9.69
CA PHE A 325 -14.16 -17.43 -10.87
C PHE A 325 -12.85 -16.82 -11.33
N VAL A 326 -11.82 -17.65 -11.48
CA VAL A 326 -10.50 -17.24 -11.94
C VAL A 326 -10.18 -17.97 -13.23
N LEU A 327 -10.29 -17.25 -14.35
CA LEU A 327 -9.89 -17.74 -15.66
C LEU A 327 -8.36 -17.78 -15.72
N GLN A 328 -7.81 -18.92 -16.10
CA GLN A 328 -6.38 -19.20 -16.04
C GLN A 328 -5.90 -19.82 -17.36
N ARG A 329 -4.80 -19.27 -17.88
CA ARG A 329 -4.06 -19.84 -19.00
C ARG A 329 -2.87 -20.64 -18.50
N PRO A 330 -2.55 -21.81 -19.09
CA PRO A 330 -1.29 -22.48 -18.83
C PRO A 330 -0.08 -21.57 -19.16
N HIS A 331 1.07 -21.85 -18.55
CA HIS A 331 2.26 -21.01 -18.65
C HIS A 331 3.45 -21.79 -19.22
N GLY A 332 4.48 -21.08 -19.70
CA GLY A 332 5.64 -21.71 -20.33
C GLY A 332 5.24 -22.54 -21.55
N ASP A 333 5.84 -23.71 -21.71
CA ASP A 333 5.58 -24.57 -22.86
C ASP A 333 4.18 -25.18 -22.87
N ALA A 334 3.55 -25.33 -21.69
CA ALA A 334 2.20 -25.88 -21.56
C ALA A 334 1.14 -25.00 -22.25
N ARG A 335 1.39 -23.69 -22.41
CA ARG A 335 0.51 -22.79 -23.19
C ARG A 335 0.29 -23.31 -24.62
N HIS A 336 1.30 -23.97 -25.18
CA HIS A 336 1.28 -24.46 -26.56
C HIS A 336 0.52 -25.79 -26.73
N MET A 337 0.22 -26.48 -25.63
CA MET A 337 -0.29 -27.86 -25.66
C MET A 337 -1.60 -28.05 -24.89
N GLU A 338 -1.85 -27.24 -23.87
CA GLU A 338 -2.97 -27.43 -22.95
C GLU A 338 -4.03 -26.33 -23.09
N GLU A 339 -5.29 -26.74 -23.00
CA GLU A 339 -6.41 -25.82 -22.92
C GLU A 339 -6.38 -25.05 -21.61
N ALA A 340 -6.76 -23.79 -21.65
CA ALA A 340 -7.05 -23.00 -20.48
C ALA A 340 -8.29 -23.50 -19.73
N TRP A 341 -8.44 -23.01 -18.51
CA TRP A 341 -9.52 -23.38 -17.61
C TRP A 341 -9.93 -22.20 -16.74
N TRP A 342 -11.05 -22.31 -16.06
CA TRP A 342 -11.25 -21.55 -14.83
C TRP A 342 -11.28 -22.47 -13.62
N ASP A 343 -10.83 -21.94 -12.49
CA ASP A 343 -11.05 -22.52 -11.18
C ASP A 343 -12.02 -21.63 -10.40
N THR A 344 -12.87 -22.25 -9.59
CA THR A 344 -13.85 -21.54 -8.77
C THR A 344 -13.38 -21.57 -7.32
N PHE A 345 -13.53 -20.46 -6.60
CA PHE A 345 -13.13 -20.32 -5.20
C PHE A 345 -14.28 -19.80 -4.34
N ASP A 346 -14.34 -20.26 -3.09
CA ASP A 346 -15.14 -19.61 -2.05
C ASP A 346 -14.50 -18.26 -1.64
N PHE A 347 -15.21 -17.49 -0.81
CA PHE A 347 -14.73 -16.20 -0.31
C PHE A 347 -13.63 -16.30 0.74
N GLN A 348 -13.21 -17.51 1.10
CA GLN A 348 -12.04 -17.78 1.93
C GLN A 348 -10.81 -18.18 1.08
N GLY A 349 -10.97 -18.24 -0.25
CA GLY A 349 -9.91 -18.61 -1.20
C GLY A 349 -9.68 -20.12 -1.31
N ARG A 350 -10.66 -20.94 -0.92
CA ARG A 350 -10.60 -22.40 -1.09
C ARG A 350 -11.25 -22.78 -2.42
N PRO A 351 -10.65 -23.68 -3.20
CA PRO A 351 -11.25 -24.15 -4.44
C PRO A 351 -12.57 -24.87 -4.15
N ILE A 352 -13.57 -24.65 -5.00
CA ILE A 352 -14.89 -25.28 -4.95
C ILE A 352 -15.28 -25.81 -6.32
N GLY A 353 -16.03 -26.91 -6.34
CA GLY A 353 -16.45 -27.55 -7.59
C GLY A 353 -15.28 -28.17 -8.36
N SER A 354 -15.54 -28.47 -9.64
CA SER A 354 -14.55 -28.99 -10.58
C SER A 354 -14.04 -27.90 -11.50
N ARG A 355 -12.78 -28.07 -11.93
CA ARG A 355 -12.18 -27.27 -12.99
C ARG A 355 -12.96 -27.41 -14.29
N PHE A 356 -13.21 -26.30 -14.96
CA PHE A 356 -13.88 -26.28 -16.27
C PHE A 356 -12.88 -25.84 -17.35
N ARG A 357 -12.71 -26.65 -18.39
CA ARG A 357 -11.86 -26.32 -19.55
C ARG A 357 -12.63 -25.38 -20.47
N VAL A 358 -12.01 -24.26 -20.83
CA VAL A 358 -12.66 -23.21 -21.64
C VAL A 358 -12.20 -23.21 -23.09
N GLY A 359 -11.08 -23.87 -23.41
CA GLY A 359 -10.45 -23.83 -24.73
C GLY A 359 -9.08 -23.14 -24.69
N PHE A 360 -8.55 -22.76 -25.85
CA PHE A 360 -7.19 -22.21 -25.96
C PHE A 360 -7.17 -20.68 -25.95
N ASP A 361 -6.10 -20.14 -25.36
CA ASP A 361 -5.76 -18.71 -25.36
C ASP A 361 -6.92 -17.79 -24.95
N PRO A 362 -7.37 -17.86 -23.68
CA PRO A 362 -8.41 -16.97 -23.19
C PRO A 362 -7.87 -15.57 -22.93
N ASP A 363 -8.68 -14.56 -23.26
CA ASP A 363 -8.33 -13.15 -23.08
C ASP A 363 -9.16 -12.49 -21.99
N ASP A 364 -10.48 -12.66 -22.04
CA ASP A 364 -11.40 -11.98 -21.14
C ASP A 364 -12.65 -12.83 -20.84
N MET A 365 -13.33 -12.49 -19.75
CA MET A 365 -14.57 -13.13 -19.32
C MET A 365 -15.46 -12.15 -18.58
N ALA A 366 -16.76 -12.23 -18.85
CA ALA A 366 -17.79 -11.49 -18.13
C ALA A 366 -18.90 -12.44 -17.66
N ILE A 367 -19.51 -12.12 -16.52
CA ILE A 367 -20.67 -12.85 -15.97
C ILE A 367 -21.91 -11.97 -16.10
N THR A 368 -23.04 -12.55 -16.51
CA THR A 368 -24.32 -11.84 -16.62
C THR A 368 -24.79 -11.37 -15.24
N ALA A 369 -25.54 -10.25 -15.18
CA ALA A 369 -25.97 -9.66 -13.91
C ALA A 369 -26.81 -10.61 -13.02
N ASP A 370 -27.50 -11.58 -13.62
CA ASP A 370 -28.23 -12.65 -12.91
C ASP A 370 -27.31 -13.70 -12.26
N GLY A 371 -26.01 -13.69 -12.58
CA GLY A 371 -24.99 -14.61 -12.09
C GLY A 371 -25.10 -16.03 -12.66
N ARG A 372 -25.89 -16.24 -13.72
CA ARG A 372 -26.18 -17.59 -14.25
C ARG A 372 -25.29 -17.99 -15.41
N ARG A 373 -24.81 -17.02 -16.20
CA ARG A 373 -24.05 -17.30 -17.43
C ARG A 373 -22.73 -16.54 -17.39
N ALA A 374 -21.71 -17.18 -17.94
CA ALA A 374 -20.46 -16.53 -18.28
C ALA A 374 -20.28 -16.51 -19.79
N VAL A 375 -19.67 -15.45 -20.27
CA VAL A 375 -19.23 -15.30 -21.66
C VAL A 375 -17.72 -15.18 -21.63
N VAL A 376 -17.02 -16.00 -22.41
CA VAL A 376 -15.55 -16.09 -22.43
C VAL A 376 -15.06 -15.83 -23.85
N LEU A 377 -14.02 -15.00 -23.98
CA LEU A 377 -13.31 -14.76 -25.22
C LEU A 377 -12.06 -15.62 -25.32
N LEU A 378 -11.85 -16.19 -26.50
CA LEU A 378 -10.73 -17.04 -26.85
C LEU A 378 -10.10 -16.53 -28.14
N SER A 379 -8.82 -16.17 -28.12
CA SER A 379 -8.10 -15.71 -29.31
C SER A 379 -7.72 -16.83 -30.28
N GLY A 380 -7.53 -18.06 -29.80
CA GLY A 380 -7.18 -19.20 -30.65
C GLY A 380 -5.98 -18.89 -31.56
N HIS A 381 -6.15 -19.04 -32.88
CA HIS A 381 -5.06 -18.82 -33.84
C HIS A 381 -4.58 -17.37 -33.96
N ALA A 382 -5.32 -16.38 -33.42
CA ALA A 382 -4.90 -14.97 -33.45
C ALA A 382 -3.57 -14.73 -32.72
N GLU A 383 -3.22 -15.60 -31.77
CA GLU A 383 -1.91 -15.61 -31.08
C GLU A 383 -0.75 -16.08 -31.98
N GLY A 384 -1.00 -16.37 -33.26
CA GLY A 384 0.02 -16.67 -34.28
C GLY A 384 0.27 -18.15 -34.54
N GLU A 385 -0.54 -19.04 -33.95
CA GLU A 385 -0.43 -20.49 -34.10
C GLU A 385 -1.53 -21.04 -35.03
N THR A 386 -1.16 -21.36 -36.26
CA THR A 386 -2.12 -21.75 -37.33
C THR A 386 -2.84 -23.08 -37.09
N ASN A 387 -2.42 -23.88 -36.12
CA ASN A 387 -3.05 -25.14 -35.74
C ASN A 387 -4.12 -24.98 -34.65
N ARG A 388 -4.38 -23.75 -34.19
CA ARG A 388 -5.39 -23.46 -33.18
C ARG A 388 -6.78 -23.29 -33.80
N PRO A 389 -7.85 -23.47 -33.01
CA PRO A 389 -9.20 -23.11 -33.42
C PRO A 389 -9.32 -21.63 -33.79
N ASP A 390 -10.35 -21.30 -34.55
CA ASP A 390 -10.73 -19.91 -34.83
C ASP A 390 -10.96 -19.14 -33.50
N PRO A 391 -10.61 -17.86 -33.45
CA PRO A 391 -10.99 -16.99 -32.35
C PRO A 391 -12.50 -17.08 -32.13
N SER A 392 -12.94 -17.06 -30.88
CA SER A 392 -14.33 -17.36 -30.57
C SER A 392 -14.82 -16.72 -29.28
N LEU A 393 -16.14 -16.58 -29.22
CA LEU A 393 -16.88 -16.28 -28.02
C LEU A 393 -17.67 -17.52 -27.63
N ILE A 394 -17.55 -17.96 -26.39
CA ILE A 394 -18.35 -19.06 -25.85
C ILE A 394 -19.28 -18.55 -24.74
N VAL A 395 -20.46 -19.17 -24.65
CA VAL A 395 -21.45 -18.92 -23.59
C VAL A 395 -21.57 -20.17 -22.75
N VAL A 396 -21.40 -20.01 -21.44
CA VAL A 396 -21.35 -21.09 -20.46
C VAL A 396 -22.43 -20.87 -19.40
N ASP A 397 -23.25 -21.88 -19.15
CA ASP A 397 -24.13 -21.95 -17.99
C ASP A 397 -23.29 -22.32 -16.76
N LEU A 398 -23.31 -21.47 -15.74
CA LEU A 398 -22.51 -21.64 -14.53
C LEU A 398 -23.11 -22.65 -13.54
N GLY A 399 -24.41 -22.96 -13.66
CA GLY A 399 -25.13 -23.84 -12.74
C GLY A 399 -25.05 -23.40 -11.26
N ALA A 400 -25.47 -24.26 -10.35
CA ALA A 400 -25.27 -24.06 -8.90
C ALA A 400 -23.81 -24.31 -8.47
N ALA A 401 -23.44 -23.94 -7.24
CA ALA A 401 -22.06 -24.09 -6.70
C ALA A 401 -21.47 -25.50 -6.81
N ASN A 402 -22.33 -26.51 -6.75
CA ASN A 402 -21.93 -27.92 -6.79
C ASN A 402 -22.17 -28.58 -8.16
N GLU A 403 -22.63 -27.82 -9.15
CA GLU A 403 -22.86 -28.31 -10.50
C GLU A 403 -21.67 -27.97 -11.39
N THR A 404 -21.38 -28.84 -12.35
CA THR A 404 -20.35 -28.58 -13.35
C THR A 404 -20.89 -27.60 -14.39
N PRO A 405 -20.19 -26.49 -14.68
CA PRO A 405 -20.57 -25.57 -15.74
C PRO A 405 -20.70 -26.27 -17.09
N ARG A 406 -21.57 -25.74 -17.97
CA ARG A 406 -21.86 -26.34 -19.28
C ARG A 406 -21.72 -25.32 -20.38
N LEU A 407 -20.94 -25.66 -21.41
CA LEU A 407 -20.93 -24.90 -22.66
C LEU A 407 -22.31 -25.01 -23.32
N ILE A 408 -22.96 -23.87 -23.56
CA ILE A 408 -24.31 -23.83 -24.15
C ILE A 408 -24.35 -23.15 -25.52
N GLY A 409 -23.38 -22.28 -25.84
CA GLY A 409 -23.32 -21.59 -27.13
C GLY A 409 -21.89 -21.22 -27.52
N ARG A 410 -21.67 -21.04 -28.83
CA ARG A 410 -20.38 -20.65 -29.41
C ARG A 410 -20.60 -19.81 -30.67
N LEU A 411 -19.78 -18.79 -30.83
CA LEU A 411 -19.66 -17.96 -32.03
C LEU A 411 -18.19 -17.89 -32.43
N ASP A 412 -17.88 -18.30 -33.66
CA ASP A 412 -16.52 -18.21 -34.23
C ASP A 412 -16.34 -16.91 -35.02
N PHE A 413 -15.20 -16.25 -34.83
CA PHE A 413 -14.76 -15.07 -35.58
C PHE A 413 -13.88 -15.52 -36.75
N GLN A 414 -14.47 -15.58 -37.94
CA GLN A 414 -13.85 -16.20 -39.12
C GLN A 414 -13.16 -15.19 -40.06
N GLN A 415 -13.17 -13.89 -39.75
CA GLN A 415 -12.54 -12.92 -40.65
C GLN A 415 -11.02 -12.88 -40.44
N PRO A 416 -10.21 -12.75 -41.51
CA PRO A 416 -8.77 -12.61 -41.37
C PRO A 416 -8.40 -11.40 -40.50
N GLY A 417 -7.57 -11.63 -39.48
CA GLY A 417 -7.15 -10.59 -38.54
C GLY A 417 -8.10 -10.36 -37.37
N ASP A 418 -9.17 -11.16 -37.23
CA ASP A 418 -9.96 -11.19 -36.00
C ASP A 418 -9.07 -11.62 -34.83
N ASP A 419 -8.91 -10.73 -33.85
CA ASP A 419 -8.08 -10.89 -32.67
C ASP A 419 -8.82 -10.29 -31.46
N PRO A 420 -9.65 -11.08 -30.76
CA PRO A 420 -10.51 -10.61 -29.69
C PRO A 420 -9.72 -10.31 -28.40
N ASP A 421 -9.92 -9.13 -27.83
CA ASP A 421 -9.17 -8.67 -26.65
C ASP A 421 -10.06 -8.45 -25.42
N ARG A 422 -11.15 -7.69 -25.59
CA ARG A 422 -12.02 -7.28 -24.47
C ARG A 422 -13.48 -7.51 -24.73
N LEU A 423 -14.18 -7.91 -23.68
CA LEU A 423 -15.61 -8.17 -23.65
C LEU A 423 -16.33 -7.14 -22.79
N THR A 424 -17.47 -6.62 -23.26
CA THR A 424 -18.39 -5.89 -22.42
C THR A 424 -19.80 -6.41 -22.66
N LEU A 425 -20.51 -6.75 -21.59
CA LEU A 425 -21.93 -7.09 -21.63
C LEU A 425 -22.78 -5.84 -21.49
N SER A 426 -23.93 -5.85 -22.15
CA SER A 426 -25.05 -4.94 -21.85
C SER A 426 -25.54 -5.14 -20.42
N ALA A 427 -26.26 -4.17 -19.88
CA ALA A 427 -26.76 -4.21 -18.51
C ALA A 427 -27.70 -5.41 -18.25
N THR A 428 -28.48 -5.82 -19.25
CA THR A 428 -29.31 -7.03 -19.16
C THR A 428 -28.54 -8.33 -19.45
N GLY A 429 -27.36 -8.23 -20.08
CA GLY A 429 -26.58 -9.37 -20.56
C GLY A 429 -27.12 -10.03 -21.84
N GLN A 430 -28.08 -9.41 -22.52
CA GLN A 430 -28.67 -9.90 -23.78
C GLN A 430 -27.83 -9.55 -25.02
N TYR A 431 -26.89 -8.62 -24.87
CA TYR A 431 -25.97 -8.20 -25.93
C TYR A 431 -24.55 -8.09 -25.37
N ALA A 432 -23.57 -8.26 -26.24
CA ALA A 432 -22.18 -8.02 -25.94
C ALA A 432 -21.49 -7.21 -27.03
N VAL A 433 -20.43 -6.51 -26.66
CA VAL A 433 -19.46 -5.94 -27.60
C VAL A 433 -18.09 -6.54 -27.35
N VAL A 434 -17.40 -6.87 -28.43
CA VAL A 434 -16.05 -7.44 -28.42
C VAL A 434 -15.12 -6.51 -29.18
N THR A 435 -14.02 -6.12 -28.55
CA THR A 435 -12.95 -5.37 -29.23
C THR A 435 -12.07 -6.33 -30.01
N LEU A 436 -11.90 -6.08 -31.30
CA LEU A 436 -11.05 -6.85 -32.22
C LEU A 436 -9.81 -6.01 -32.57
N LEU A 437 -8.65 -6.34 -31.99
CA LEU A 437 -7.44 -5.52 -32.12
C LEU A 437 -6.83 -5.57 -33.52
N GLY A 438 -6.76 -6.77 -34.11
CA GLY A 438 -6.15 -6.98 -35.42
C GLY A 438 -6.87 -6.25 -36.55
N THR A 439 -8.20 -6.11 -36.46
CA THR A 439 -9.00 -5.32 -37.41
C THR A 439 -9.29 -3.88 -36.93
N SER A 440 -8.98 -3.55 -35.67
CA SER A 440 -9.35 -2.28 -35.04
C SER A 440 -10.86 -1.99 -35.12
N GLU A 441 -11.67 -3.01 -34.86
CA GLU A 441 -13.14 -2.96 -34.89
C GLU A 441 -13.75 -3.32 -33.52
N VAL A 442 -15.03 -2.98 -33.37
CA VAL A 442 -15.90 -3.49 -32.32
C VAL A 442 -16.98 -4.35 -32.98
N ALA A 443 -17.08 -5.60 -32.56
CA ALA A 443 -18.10 -6.55 -32.98
C ALA A 443 -19.26 -6.55 -31.98
N ALA A 444 -20.49 -6.34 -32.46
CA ALA A 444 -21.71 -6.43 -31.66
C ALA A 444 -22.31 -7.83 -31.76
N ILE A 445 -22.59 -8.44 -30.62
CA ILE A 445 -23.07 -9.82 -30.50
C ILE A 445 -24.45 -9.82 -29.85
N ASP A 446 -25.39 -10.51 -30.48
CA ASP A 446 -26.71 -10.86 -29.94
C ASP A 446 -26.61 -12.15 -29.12
N LEU A 447 -27.07 -12.07 -27.87
CA LEU A 447 -27.14 -13.15 -26.88
C LEU A 447 -28.57 -13.39 -26.36
N LEU A 448 -29.61 -12.93 -27.08
CA LEU A 448 -31.01 -13.18 -26.74
C LEU A 448 -31.31 -14.68 -26.68
N ASP A 449 -30.82 -15.43 -27.66
CA ASP A 449 -30.68 -16.89 -27.59
C ASP A 449 -29.23 -17.25 -27.23
N PRO A 450 -28.92 -17.52 -25.95
CA PRO A 450 -27.55 -17.80 -25.52
C PRO A 450 -27.00 -19.11 -26.09
N THR A 451 -27.85 -19.98 -26.66
CA THR A 451 -27.41 -21.21 -27.32
C THR A 451 -26.96 -20.98 -28.76
N GLN A 452 -27.34 -19.85 -29.34
CA GLN A 452 -26.99 -19.44 -30.69
C GLN A 452 -26.54 -17.97 -30.70
N PRO A 453 -25.39 -17.63 -30.08
CA PRO A 453 -24.85 -16.29 -30.14
C PRO A 453 -24.58 -15.86 -31.59
N ARG A 454 -24.93 -14.62 -31.96
CA ARG A 454 -24.82 -14.14 -33.35
C ARG A 454 -24.09 -12.81 -33.45
N LEU A 455 -23.14 -12.72 -34.38
CA LEU A 455 -22.56 -11.44 -34.78
C LEU A 455 -23.61 -10.63 -35.57
N ILE A 456 -24.03 -9.49 -35.03
CA ILE A 456 -25.08 -8.63 -35.63
C ILE A 456 -24.53 -7.39 -36.32
N GLY A 457 -23.26 -7.04 -36.08
CA GLY A 457 -22.63 -5.93 -36.76
C GLY A 457 -21.19 -5.68 -36.32
N ARG A 458 -20.48 -4.90 -37.13
CA ARG A 458 -19.13 -4.42 -36.84
C ARG A 458 -19.05 -2.92 -37.07
N LYS A 459 -18.25 -2.23 -36.28
CA LYS A 459 -17.93 -0.82 -36.48
C LYS A 459 -16.44 -0.58 -36.20
N PRO A 460 -15.80 0.41 -36.85
CA PRO A 460 -14.47 0.82 -36.46
C PRO A 460 -14.41 1.17 -34.97
N LEU A 461 -13.35 0.74 -34.28
CA LEU A 461 -13.10 1.08 -32.90
C LEU A 461 -13.01 2.61 -32.78
N PRO A 462 -13.92 3.27 -32.01
CA PRO A 462 -13.94 4.72 -31.95
C PRO A 462 -12.66 5.25 -31.31
N ARG A 463 -11.88 6.05 -32.04
CA ARG A 463 -10.72 6.78 -31.48
C ARG A 463 -11.17 8.02 -30.69
N LEU A 464 -12.12 7.83 -29.78
CA LEU A 464 -12.65 8.90 -28.94
C LEU A 464 -11.76 9.07 -27.71
N GLU A 465 -11.66 10.32 -27.21
CA GLU A 465 -10.84 10.60 -26.03
C GLU A 465 -11.49 10.13 -24.72
N VAL A 466 -12.81 9.89 -24.72
CA VAL A 466 -13.60 9.55 -23.54
C VAL A 466 -14.57 8.40 -23.80
N PRO A 467 -14.74 7.47 -22.84
CA PRO A 467 -15.73 6.41 -22.93
C PRO A 467 -17.15 6.95 -22.91
N TYR A 468 -18.10 6.19 -23.44
CA TYR A 468 -19.52 6.53 -23.46
C TYR A 468 -20.38 5.27 -23.35
N ALA A 469 -21.62 5.45 -22.91
CA ALA A 469 -22.62 4.39 -22.94
C ALA A 469 -23.57 4.59 -24.14
N SER A 470 -24.00 3.50 -24.74
CA SER A 470 -25.01 3.48 -25.80
C SER A 470 -26.28 2.84 -25.24
N ALA A 471 -27.40 3.57 -25.26
CA ALA A 471 -28.72 3.02 -24.94
C ALA A 471 -29.37 2.40 -26.17
N PHE A 472 -30.19 1.38 -25.96
CA PHE A 472 -31.11 0.82 -26.94
C PHE A 472 -32.31 0.24 -26.20
N GLU A 473 -33.52 0.64 -26.59
CA GLU A 473 -34.76 0.22 -25.90
C GLU A 473 -34.67 0.43 -24.37
N ASP A 474 -34.82 -0.64 -23.60
CA ASP A 474 -34.75 -0.66 -22.13
C ASP A 474 -33.40 -1.16 -21.58
N ASP A 475 -32.36 -1.18 -22.43
CA ASP A 475 -31.02 -1.66 -22.08
C ASP A 475 -29.94 -0.67 -22.54
N TRP A 476 -28.71 -0.90 -22.08
CA TRP A 476 -27.57 -0.09 -22.44
C TRP A 476 -26.28 -0.87 -22.33
N ILE A 477 -25.25 -0.39 -23.03
CA ILE A 477 -23.93 -1.01 -23.02
C ILE A 477 -22.84 0.05 -22.97
N LEU A 478 -21.80 -0.24 -22.20
CA LEU A 478 -20.60 0.58 -22.17
C LEU A 478 -19.80 0.32 -23.45
N MET A 479 -19.44 1.39 -24.15
CA MET A 479 -18.69 1.27 -25.41
C MET A 479 -17.20 1.44 -25.15
N PRO A 480 -16.35 0.50 -25.63
CA PRO A 480 -14.90 0.66 -25.56
C PRO A 480 -14.44 1.77 -26.51
N VAL A 481 -13.40 2.49 -26.10
CA VAL A 481 -12.78 3.57 -26.89
C VAL A 481 -11.29 3.37 -27.13
N ASP A 482 -10.66 2.52 -26.32
CA ASP A 482 -9.33 1.96 -26.54
C ASP A 482 -9.23 0.63 -25.76
N SER A 483 -8.11 -0.06 -25.87
CA SER A 483 -7.85 -1.35 -25.18
C SER A 483 -7.09 -1.20 -23.86
N GLU A 484 -6.57 -0.02 -23.53
CA GLU A 484 -5.76 0.17 -22.32
C GLU A 484 -6.56 0.66 -21.12
N ARG A 485 -7.71 1.32 -21.36
CA ARG A 485 -8.54 1.90 -20.30
C ARG A 485 -9.60 0.92 -19.82
N GLU A 486 -9.68 0.80 -18.51
CA GLU A 486 -10.80 0.16 -17.84
C GLU A 486 -11.82 1.22 -17.50
N THR A 487 -13.10 0.94 -17.75
CA THR A 487 -14.17 1.88 -17.45
C THR A 487 -15.32 1.17 -16.75
N VAL A 488 -15.86 1.82 -15.72
CA VAL A 488 -17.06 1.37 -15.01
C VAL A 488 -18.13 2.44 -15.06
N ALA A 489 -19.39 2.03 -15.12
CA ALA A 489 -20.53 2.93 -14.97
C ALA A 489 -20.94 3.01 -13.49
N VAL A 490 -21.23 4.23 -13.03
CA VAL A 490 -21.38 4.52 -11.60
C VAL A 490 -22.60 5.40 -11.36
N ASP A 491 -23.46 4.94 -10.45
CA ASP A 491 -24.56 5.72 -9.88
C ASP A 491 -24.13 6.58 -8.70
N LEU A 492 -24.93 7.60 -8.39
CA LEU A 492 -24.76 8.35 -7.15
C LEU A 492 -25.14 7.47 -5.94
N PRO A 493 -24.40 7.58 -4.82
CA PRO A 493 -24.76 6.88 -3.60
C PRO A 493 -26.21 7.19 -3.19
N GLY A 494 -27.04 6.15 -3.06
CA GLY A 494 -28.45 6.28 -2.66
C GLY A 494 -29.42 6.70 -3.76
N SER A 495 -28.96 6.92 -4.99
CA SER A 495 -29.81 7.26 -6.14
C SER A 495 -29.45 6.39 -7.36
N PRO A 496 -29.80 5.09 -7.33
CA PRO A 496 -29.57 4.20 -8.46
C PRO A 496 -30.44 4.60 -9.66
N SER A 497 -29.85 4.64 -10.84
CA SER A 497 -30.55 5.00 -12.08
C SER A 497 -31.31 3.81 -12.64
N ALA A 498 -32.50 4.04 -13.18
CA ALA A 498 -33.26 3.01 -13.90
C ALA A 498 -32.74 2.76 -15.33
N GLY A 499 -31.76 3.56 -15.80
CA GLY A 499 -31.16 3.47 -17.12
C GLY A 499 -29.63 3.61 -17.05
N ILE A 500 -29.03 4.24 -18.06
CA ILE A 500 -27.58 4.51 -18.07
C ILE A 500 -27.17 5.27 -16.80
N PRO A 501 -26.23 4.75 -15.99
CA PRO A 501 -25.69 5.49 -14.87
C PRO A 501 -25.08 6.81 -15.34
N PRO A 502 -25.31 7.93 -14.63
CA PRO A 502 -24.98 9.28 -15.11
C PRO A 502 -23.47 9.50 -15.31
N PHE A 503 -22.64 8.71 -14.65
CA PHE A 503 -21.19 8.87 -14.65
C PHE A 503 -20.46 7.60 -15.08
N LEU A 504 -19.40 7.78 -15.84
CA LEU A 504 -18.41 6.77 -16.16
C LEU A 504 -17.10 7.15 -15.46
N ILE A 505 -16.44 6.17 -14.87
CA ILE A 505 -15.11 6.35 -14.28
C ILE A 505 -14.15 5.47 -15.03
N SER A 506 -13.10 6.08 -15.59
CA SER A 506 -12.14 5.44 -16.47
C SER A 506 -10.73 5.55 -15.91
N THR A 507 -9.92 4.51 -16.07
CA THR A 507 -8.48 4.61 -15.78
C THR A 507 -7.79 5.47 -16.84
N LEU A 508 -6.79 6.24 -16.42
CA LEU A 508 -5.84 6.92 -17.32
C LEU A 508 -4.44 6.37 -17.06
N PRO A 509 -4.01 5.31 -17.79
CA PRO A 509 -2.71 4.66 -17.59
C PRO A 509 -1.52 5.63 -17.64
N GLU A 510 -1.43 6.44 -18.69
CA GLU A 510 -0.35 7.42 -18.87
C GLU A 510 -0.53 8.66 -17.98
N GLY A 511 -1.77 8.97 -17.58
CA GLY A 511 -2.10 10.11 -16.71
C GLY A 511 -1.93 9.82 -15.22
N SER A 512 -1.70 8.57 -14.81
CA SER A 512 -1.70 8.13 -13.41
C SER A 512 -2.94 8.63 -12.65
N ALA A 513 -4.13 8.44 -13.22
CA ALA A 513 -5.35 9.01 -12.66
C ALA A 513 -6.60 8.14 -12.93
N LEU A 514 -7.67 8.43 -12.20
CA LEU A 514 -9.03 8.14 -12.63
C LEU A 514 -9.64 9.39 -13.25
N GLU A 515 -10.31 9.25 -14.38
CA GLU A 515 -11.09 10.31 -15.01
C GLU A 515 -12.58 10.03 -14.86
N VAL A 516 -13.33 11.04 -14.45
CA VAL A 516 -14.78 10.97 -14.37
C VAL A 516 -15.38 11.68 -15.56
N VAL A 517 -16.28 10.99 -16.25
CA VAL A 517 -16.93 11.45 -17.48
C VAL A 517 -18.44 11.38 -17.29
N HIS A 518 -19.16 12.40 -17.74
CA HIS A 518 -20.61 12.34 -17.83
C HIS A 518 -21.03 11.41 -18.97
N ALA A 519 -21.79 10.34 -18.67
CA ALA A 519 -21.97 9.19 -19.57
C ALA A 519 -22.62 9.54 -20.92
N THR A 520 -23.70 10.32 -20.90
CA THR A 520 -24.46 10.71 -22.12
C THR A 520 -23.85 11.93 -22.81
N GLY A 521 -23.50 12.94 -22.01
CA GLY A 521 -22.87 14.18 -22.46
C GLY A 521 -21.40 14.07 -22.91
N ARG A 522 -20.76 12.91 -22.70
CA ARG A 522 -19.36 12.61 -23.11
C ARG A 522 -18.37 13.70 -22.73
N ARG A 523 -18.51 14.24 -21.53
CA ARG A 523 -17.73 15.37 -21.04
C ARG A 523 -16.93 14.98 -19.79
N PRO A 524 -15.60 15.19 -19.78
CA PRO A 524 -14.81 15.06 -18.55
C PRO A 524 -15.29 16.05 -17.49
N LEU A 525 -15.47 15.55 -16.26
CA LEU A 525 -15.89 16.33 -15.09
C LEU A 525 -14.70 16.63 -14.17
N GLY A 526 -13.76 15.69 -14.05
CA GLY A 526 -12.57 15.87 -13.24
C GLY A 526 -11.73 14.60 -13.16
N ARG A 527 -10.58 14.71 -12.50
CA ARG A 527 -9.62 13.62 -12.39
C ARG A 527 -9.14 13.46 -10.95
N LEU A 528 -9.11 12.21 -10.47
CA LEU A 528 -8.49 11.85 -9.21
C LEU A 528 -7.06 11.37 -9.48
N PRO A 529 -6.01 12.07 -9.03
CA PRO A 529 -4.64 11.61 -9.24
C PRO A 529 -4.33 10.38 -8.38
N LEU A 530 -3.78 9.35 -9.00
CA LEU A 530 -3.26 8.15 -8.37
C LEU A 530 -1.75 8.31 -8.18
N ARG A 531 -1.24 8.07 -6.97
CA ARG A 531 0.18 8.23 -6.66
C ARG A 531 0.80 6.98 -6.05
N GLY A 532 2.10 6.82 -6.27
CA GLY A 532 2.85 5.71 -5.69
C GLY A 532 2.97 5.78 -4.16
N PRO A 533 3.70 4.84 -3.54
CA PRO A 533 3.92 4.82 -2.09
C PRO A 533 4.36 6.18 -1.54
N ALA A 534 3.83 6.57 -0.37
CA ALA A 534 4.06 7.86 0.27
C ALA A 534 3.69 9.09 -0.59
N ASN A 535 2.78 8.95 -1.55
CA ASN A 535 2.36 10.00 -2.49
C ASN A 535 3.47 10.53 -3.40
N LEU A 536 4.47 9.69 -3.66
CA LEU A 536 5.58 9.96 -4.56
C LEU A 536 5.47 9.10 -5.82
N GLY A 537 5.94 9.66 -6.94
CA GLY A 537 6.00 8.96 -8.22
C GLY A 537 4.63 8.79 -8.90
N THR A 538 4.71 8.38 -10.16
CA THR A 538 3.57 8.02 -11.00
C THR A 538 3.23 6.55 -10.83
N VAL A 539 1.97 6.19 -11.08
CA VAL A 539 1.51 4.80 -11.12
C VAL A 539 0.72 4.59 -12.38
N ARG A 540 0.94 3.47 -13.05
CA ARG A 540 0.14 3.10 -14.22
C ARG A 540 -1.03 2.23 -13.75
N PRO A 541 -2.27 2.74 -13.68
CA PRO A 541 -3.43 1.90 -13.39
C PRO A 541 -3.59 0.83 -14.48
N THR A 542 -3.99 -0.35 -14.04
CA THR A 542 -4.04 -1.58 -14.86
C THR A 542 -5.33 -2.37 -14.68
N GLY A 543 -6.16 -1.98 -13.69
CA GLY A 543 -7.42 -2.63 -13.38
C GLY A 543 -8.37 -1.69 -12.65
N LEU A 544 -9.67 -1.85 -12.84
CA LEU A 544 -10.71 -1.09 -12.18
C LEU A 544 -11.89 -2.01 -11.83
N ALA A 545 -12.40 -1.91 -10.61
CA ALA A 545 -13.64 -2.57 -10.19
C ALA A 545 -14.50 -1.61 -9.38
N TYR A 546 -15.82 -1.81 -9.43
CA TYR A 546 -16.81 -1.02 -8.71
C TYR A 546 -17.71 -1.93 -7.85
N ALA A 547 -17.95 -1.53 -6.61
CA ALA A 547 -18.92 -2.14 -5.70
C ALA A 547 -20.05 -1.13 -5.43
N PRO A 548 -21.19 -1.25 -6.14
CA PRO A 548 -22.33 -0.34 -5.98
C PRO A 548 -22.86 -0.27 -4.55
N GLU A 549 -22.95 -1.42 -3.86
CA GLU A 549 -23.55 -1.55 -2.53
C GLU A 549 -22.79 -0.80 -1.45
N ARG A 550 -21.50 -0.52 -1.69
CA ARG A 550 -20.64 0.24 -0.79
C ARG A 550 -20.18 1.57 -1.37
N SER A 551 -20.53 1.85 -2.63
CA SER A 551 -20.03 3.01 -3.37
C SER A 551 -18.50 3.11 -3.32
N LEU A 552 -17.84 1.97 -3.59
CA LEU A 552 -16.38 1.83 -3.55
C LEU A 552 -15.83 1.43 -4.92
N LEU A 553 -14.69 2.00 -5.27
CA LEU A 553 -13.87 1.63 -6.43
C LEU A 553 -12.57 1.02 -5.93
N ALA A 554 -12.09 0.00 -6.63
CA ALA A 554 -10.74 -0.51 -6.45
C ALA A 554 -9.95 -0.30 -7.75
N VAL A 555 -8.74 0.24 -7.62
CA VAL A 555 -7.83 0.44 -8.75
C VAL A 555 -6.53 -0.30 -8.47
N ALA A 556 -6.14 -1.17 -9.39
CA ALA A 556 -4.83 -1.79 -9.37
C ALA A 556 -3.85 -1.02 -10.22
N ASN A 557 -2.58 -1.14 -9.88
CA ASN A 557 -1.50 -0.58 -10.67
C ASN A 557 -0.41 -1.60 -10.96
N ARG A 558 0.38 -1.30 -12.00
CA ARG A 558 1.47 -2.14 -12.48
C ARG A 558 2.53 -2.46 -11.41
N SER A 559 2.68 -1.62 -10.38
CA SER A 559 3.63 -1.85 -9.29
C SER A 559 3.12 -2.84 -8.22
N GLY A 560 1.86 -3.27 -8.30
CA GLY A 560 1.23 -4.14 -7.29
C GLY A 560 0.50 -3.38 -6.18
N GLY A 561 0.29 -2.08 -6.34
CA GLY A 561 -0.49 -1.27 -5.41
C GLY A 561 -1.98 -1.32 -5.76
N ILE A 562 -2.81 -1.31 -4.72
CA ILE A 562 -4.27 -1.21 -4.79
C ILE A 562 -4.68 0.09 -4.12
N HIS A 563 -5.45 0.89 -4.84
CA HIS A 563 -6.11 2.10 -4.34
C HIS A 563 -7.59 1.78 -4.13
N LEU A 564 -8.07 1.96 -2.90
CA LEU A 564 -9.50 1.92 -2.60
C LEU A 564 -10.02 3.37 -2.58
N VAL A 565 -11.02 3.65 -3.39
CA VAL A 565 -11.57 4.99 -3.58
C VAL A 565 -13.05 4.97 -3.25
N ALA A 566 -13.47 5.79 -2.30
CA ALA A 566 -14.85 5.98 -1.93
C ALA A 566 -15.52 7.04 -2.79
N ILE A 567 -16.77 6.78 -3.14
CA ILE A 567 -17.68 7.72 -3.78
C ILE A 567 -18.62 8.23 -2.69
N ARG A 568 -18.58 9.54 -2.42
CA ARG A 568 -19.38 10.18 -1.38
C ARG A 568 -20.27 11.24 -1.98
N ALA A 569 -21.57 11.18 -1.71
CA ALA A 569 -22.45 12.31 -2.01
C ALA A 569 -22.00 13.53 -1.19
N GLU A 570 -21.97 14.71 -1.81
CA GLU A 570 -21.77 15.95 -1.06
C GLU A 570 -23.08 16.37 -0.37
N ALA A 571 -23.01 16.73 0.91
CA ALA A 571 -24.16 17.31 1.61
C ALA A 571 -24.50 18.70 1.00
N GLU A 572 -25.79 18.97 0.77
CA GLU A 572 -26.32 20.22 0.15
C GLU A 572 -25.76 21.53 0.75
N GLU A 573 -25.30 21.53 2.01
CA GLU A 573 -24.76 22.73 2.69
C GLU A 573 -23.44 23.26 2.11
N ARG A 574 -22.60 22.42 1.48
CA ARG A 574 -21.36 22.90 0.84
C ARG A 574 -21.60 23.56 -0.52
N PHE A 575 -22.67 23.16 -1.22
CA PHE A 575 -23.05 23.71 -2.53
C PHE A 575 -23.49 25.18 -2.44
N THR A 576 -24.25 25.52 -1.39
CA THR A 576 -24.71 26.89 -1.17
C THR A 576 -23.57 27.83 -0.76
N THR A 577 -22.57 27.33 -0.04
CA THR A 577 -21.41 28.14 0.38
C THR A 577 -20.45 28.39 -0.79
N ALA A 578 -20.15 27.37 -1.60
CA ALA A 578 -19.27 27.51 -2.76
C ALA A 578 -19.88 28.37 -3.89
N ASN A 579 -21.20 28.32 -4.09
CA ASN A 579 -21.88 29.22 -5.03
C ASN A 579 -21.98 30.66 -4.49
N ARG A 580 -22.23 30.86 -3.19
CA ARG A 580 -22.20 32.21 -2.58
C ARG A 580 -20.82 32.86 -2.66
N GLU A 581 -19.75 32.09 -2.49
CA GLU A 581 -18.37 32.60 -2.63
C GLU A 581 -17.98 32.88 -4.09
N ARG A 582 -18.56 32.15 -5.07
CA ARG A 582 -18.39 32.44 -6.51
C ARG A 582 -19.19 33.66 -6.97
N GLU A 583 -20.38 33.85 -6.44
CA GLU A 583 -21.21 35.04 -6.73
C GLU A 583 -20.62 36.31 -6.09
N GLN A 584 -20.06 36.21 -4.88
CA GLN A 584 -19.36 37.33 -4.22
C GLN A 584 -18.01 37.69 -4.86
N LYS A 585 -17.41 36.82 -5.68
CA LYS A 585 -16.20 37.11 -6.45
C LYS A 585 -16.47 37.71 -7.84
N ASN A 586 -17.72 37.65 -8.29
CA ASN A 586 -18.18 38.18 -9.59
C ASN A 586 -19.08 39.42 -9.44
N GLN A 587 -19.26 39.93 -8.22
CA GLN A 587 -19.76 41.28 -7.91
C GLN A 587 -18.58 42.14 -7.44
#